data_AF-A0A1Q8BIP9-F1
#
_entry.id   AF-A0A1Q8BIP9-F1
#
_cell.length_a   1.000
_cell.length_b   1.000
_cell.length_c   1.000
_cell.angle_alpha   90.00
_cell.angle_beta   90.00
_cell.angle_gamma   90.00
#
_symmetry.space_group_name_H-M   'P 1'
#
loop_
_entity.id
_entity.type
_entity.pdbx_description
1 polymer ?
#
loop_
_entity_poly.entity_id
_entity_poly.type
_entity_poly.pdbx_seq_one_letter_code
_entity_poly.pdbx_strand_id
1 'polypeptide(L)' 'MAYATAVMMHFNSGQNTLTVKARGQSISHAVDVVEVVRRRFFQGKLTIKEVRIASEVLGEEGDTRNVSTIEIVLEKAA' A
#
# COMPACT_ATOMS: atom_id res chain seq x y z
N MET A 1 -11.69 -2.24 -4.47
CA MET A 1 -12.19 -0.84 -4.49
C MET A 1 -12.23 -0.19 -3.10
N ALA A 2 -12.66 -0.88 -2.03
CA ALA A 2 -12.70 -0.30 -0.67
C ALA A 2 -11.38 0.37 -0.23
N TYR A 3 -10.23 -0.26 -0.50
CA TYR A 3 -8.91 0.31 -0.18
C TYR A 3 -8.58 1.59 -0.96
N ALA A 4 -9.01 1.71 -2.22
CA ALA A 4 -8.80 2.94 -2.99
C ALA A 4 -9.59 4.11 -2.38
N THR A 5 -10.82 3.85 -1.92
CA THR A 5 -11.63 4.85 -1.20
C THR A 5 -10.96 5.28 0.10
N ALA A 6 -10.42 4.34 0.89
CA ALA A 6 -9.71 4.66 2.12
C ALA A 6 -8.48 5.55 1.86
N VAL A 7 -7.71 5.27 0.81
CA VAL A 7 -6.57 6.10 0.41
C VAL A 7 -7.03 7.52 0.05
N MET A 8 -8.12 7.67 -0.71
CA MET A 8 -8.66 8.99 -1.04
C MET A 8 -9.11 9.77 0.19
N MET A 9 -9.85 9.13 1.10
CA MET A 9 -10.31 9.75 2.34
C MET A 9 -9.14 10.26 3.19
N HIS A 10 -8.07 9.46 3.27
CA HIS A 10 -6.85 9.81 4.00
C HIS A 10 -6.23 11.10 3.47
N PHE A 11 -5.99 11.21 2.17
CA PHE A 11 -5.42 12.43 1.58
C PHE A 11 -6.39 13.62 1.57
N ASN A 12 -7.70 13.38 1.46
CA ASN A 12 -8.70 14.44 1.57
C ASN A 12 -8.83 14.99 2.99
N SER A 13 -8.40 14.24 4.01
CA SER A 13 -8.33 14.72 5.40
C SER A 13 -7.15 15.66 5.69
N GLY A 14 -6.36 16.01 4.67
CA GLY A 14 -5.23 16.93 4.78
C GLY A 14 -3.89 16.26 5.11
N GLN A 15 -3.84 14.93 5.15
CA GLN A 15 -2.58 14.20 5.33
C GLN A 15 -1.78 14.15 4.02
N ASN A 16 -0.46 14.25 4.11
CA ASN A 16 0.42 14.27 2.93
C ASN A 16 1.10 12.93 2.65
N THR A 17 1.07 11.99 3.59
CA THR A 17 1.76 10.70 3.49
C THR A 17 0.86 9.54 3.91
N LEU A 18 0.95 8.43 3.20
CA LEU A 18 0.25 7.17 3.52
C LEU A 18 1.15 5.99 3.20
N THR A 19 1.12 4.94 4.02
CA THR A 19 1.80 3.66 3.71
C THR A 19 0.77 2.57 3.46
N VAL A 20 0.79 1.98 2.27
CA VAL A 20 -0.01 0.80 1.93
C VAL A 20 0.81 -0.44 2.26
N LYS A 21 0.31 -1.29 3.16
CA LYS A 21 0.98 -2.54 3.56
C LYS A 21 0.18 -3.74 3.10
N ALA A 22 0.86 -4.75 2.58
CA ALA A 22 0.26 -6.02 2.22
C ALA A 22 1.26 -7.17 2.33
N ARG A 23 0.74 -8.40 2.29
CA ARG A 23 1.53 -9.63 2.39
C ARG A 23 0.94 -10.74 1.54
N GLY A 24 1.79 -11.67 1.12
CA GLY A 24 1.40 -12.82 0.30
C GLY A 24 0.65 -12.42 -0.97
N GLN A 25 -0.45 -13.11 -1.27
CA GLN A 25 -1.25 -12.87 -2.49
C GLN A 25 -1.85 -11.46 -2.56
N SER A 26 -2.02 -10.77 -1.43
CA SER A 26 -2.56 -9.40 -1.41
C SER A 26 -1.57 -8.35 -1.91
N ILE A 27 -0.30 -8.70 -2.15
CA ILE A 27 0.72 -7.79 -2.70
C ILE A 27 0.27 -7.23 -4.04
N SER A 28 -0.20 -8.08 -4.97
CA SER A 28 -0.70 -7.63 -6.27
C SER A 28 -1.85 -6.64 -6.11
N HIS A 29 -2.76 -6.91 -5.17
CA HIS A 29 -3.88 -6.01 -4.90
C HIS A 29 -3.43 -4.65 -4.34
N ALA A 30 -2.41 -4.62 -3.49
CA ALA A 30 -1.84 -3.37 -2.98
C ALA A 30 -1.25 -2.51 -4.12
N VAL A 31 -0.53 -3.12 -5.05
CA VAL A 31 0.02 -2.44 -6.23
C VAL A 31 -1.11 -1.89 -7.10
N ASP A 32 -2.16 -2.68 -7.35
CA ASP A 32 -3.33 -2.24 -8.11
C ASP A 32 -4.02 -1.03 -7.46
N VAL A 33 -4.20 -1.07 -6.13
CA VAL A 33 -4.81 0.03 -5.38
C VAL A 33 -3.98 1.30 -5.53
N VAL A 34 -2.67 1.22 -5.36
CA VAL A 34 -1.75 2.36 -5.51
C VAL A 34 -1.85 2.95 -6.92
N GLU A 35 -1.76 2.12 -7.96
CA GLU A 35 -1.76 2.60 -9.35
C GLU A 35 -3.13 3.15 -9.78
N VAL A 36 -4.23 2.54 -9.34
CA VAL A 36 -5.58 3.07 -9.57
C VAL A 36 -5.74 4.45 -8.93
N VAL A 37 -5.35 4.60 -7.66
CA VAL A 37 -5.44 5.88 -6.95
C VAL A 37 -4.59 6.94 -7.64
N ARG A 38 -3.32 6.63 -7.88
CA ARG A 38 -2.36 7.54 -8.50
C ARG A 38 -2.79 8.01 -9.89
N ARG A 39 -3.23 7.09 -10.76
CA ARG A 39 -3.59 7.41 -12.15
C ARG A 39 -4.97 8.03 -12.28
N ARG A 40 -5.99 7.47 -11.62
CA ARG A 40 -7.39 7.88 -11.84
C ARG A 40 -7.82 9.06 -10.97
N PHE A 41 -7.33 9.15 -9.74
CA PHE A 41 -7.85 10.11 -8.76
C PHE A 41 -6.91 11.28 -8.50
N PHE A 42 -5.59 11.05 -8.55
CA PHE A 42 -4.59 12.09 -8.33
C PHE A 42 -3.91 12.57 -9.61
N GLN A 43 -4.30 12.06 -10.78
CA GLN A 43 -3.76 12.46 -12.10
C GLN A 43 -2.22 12.48 -12.14
N GLY A 44 -1.59 11.52 -11.45
CA GLY A 44 -0.13 11.43 -11.35
C GLY A 44 0.54 12.34 -10.30
N LYS A 45 -0.21 13.19 -9.58
CA LYS A 45 0.30 14.08 -8.51
C LYS A 45 0.62 13.35 -7.19
N LEU A 46 0.30 12.06 -7.12
CA LEU A 46 0.67 11.19 -6.02
C LEU A 46 1.95 10.44 -6.38
N THR A 47 3.01 10.62 -5.59
CA THR A 47 4.33 10.03 -5.81
C THR A 47 4.52 8.80 -4.94
N ILE A 48 5.25 7.81 -5.45
CA ILE A 48 5.74 6.67 -4.67
C ILE A 48 7.09 7.09 -4.13
N LYS A 49 7.16 7.33 -2.82
CA LYS A 49 8.36 7.76 -2.12
C LYS A 49 9.33 6.61 -1.90
N GLU A 50 8.79 5.45 -1.52
CA GLU A 50 9.58 4.28 -1.17
C GLU A 50 8.76 3.00 -1.36
N VAL A 51 9.42 1.91 -1.76
CA VAL A 51 8.86 0.56 -1.74
C VAL A 51 9.80 -0.33 -0.94
N ARG A 52 9.28 -0.92 0.13
CA ARG A 52 10.00 -1.86 0.98
C ARG A 52 9.44 -3.25 0.80
N ILE A 53 10.33 -4.23 0.67
CA ILE A 53 9.97 -5.64 0.62
C ILE A 53 10.68 -6.37 1.77
N ALA A 54 9.98 -7.31 2.39
CA ALA A 54 10.55 -8.13 3.44
C ALA A 54 9.84 -9.50 3.48
N SER A 55 10.14 -10.26 4.53
CA SER A 55 9.46 -11.52 4.85
C SER A 55 9.12 -11.51 6.34
N GLU A 56 7.90 -11.91 6.68
CA GLU A 56 7.44 -12.09 8.05
C GLU A 56 7.13 -13.57 8.30
N VAL A 57 7.48 -14.06 9.49
CA VAL A 57 7.10 -15.41 9.93
C VAL A 57 5.69 -15.35 10.50
N LEU A 58 4.79 -16.14 9.93
CA LEU A 58 3.39 -16.24 10.34
C LEU A 58 3.00 -17.69 10.60
N GLY A 59 2.10 -17.89 11.54
CA GLY A 59 1.60 -19.21 11.93
C GLY A 59 1.67 -19.41 13.43
N GLU A 60 1.23 -20.58 13.87
CA GLU A 60 1.32 -21.01 15.27
C GLU A 60 2.53 -21.94 15.46
N GLU A 61 2.88 -22.22 16.71
CA GLU A 61 4.02 -23.06 17.05
C GLU A 61 3.90 -24.45 16.39
N GLY A 62 4.88 -24.81 15.56
CA GLY A 62 4.88 -26.04 14.77
C GLY A 62 4.35 -25.93 13.34
N ASP A 63 3.66 -24.84 12.98
CA ASP A 63 3.18 -24.58 11.61
C ASP A 63 3.45 -23.11 11.21
N THR A 64 4.72 -22.72 11.27
CA THR A 64 5.16 -21.39 10.83
C THR A 64 5.63 -21.40 9.40
N ARG A 65 5.38 -20.31 8.69
CA ARG A 65 5.85 -20.09 7.32
C ARG A 65 6.29 -18.65 7.12
N ASN A 66 7.24 -18.48 6.20
CA ASN A 66 7.64 -17.18 5.70
C ASN A 66 6.61 -16.66 4.71
N VAL A 67 6.20 -15.41 4.89
CA VAL A 67 5.27 -14.72 4.00
C VAL A 67 5.90 -13.40 3.57
N SER A 68 6.06 -13.23 2.26
CA SER A 68 6.55 -11.98 1.67
C SER A 68 5.64 -10.82 2.06
N THR A 69 6.24 -9.67 2.35
CA THR A 69 5.53 -8.42 2.67
C THR A 69 5.98 -7.31 1.73
N ILE A 70 5.09 -6.33 1.54
CA ILE A 70 5.34 -5.10 0.80
C ILE A 70 4.81 -3.91 1.61
N GLU A 71 5.59 -2.84 1.64
CA GLU A 71 5.16 -1.51 2.09
C GLU A 71 5.39 -0.51 0.97
N ILE A 72 4.36 0.24 0.59
CA ILE A 72 4.43 1.27 -0.44
C ILE A 72 4.12 2.60 0.22
N VAL A 73 5.14 3.46 0.34
CA VAL A 73 5.02 4.80 0.91
C VAL A 73 4.63 5.76 -0.20
N LEU A 74 3.47 6.40 -0.03
CA LEU A 74 2.90 7.39 -0.93
C LEU A 74 3.01 8.77 -0.33
N GLU A 75 3.30 9.76 -1.17
CA GLU A 75 3.38 11.16 -0.80
C GLU A 75 2.62 12.02 -1.82
N LYS A 76 1.79 12.94 -1.35
CA LYS A 76 1.14 13.91 -2.21
C LYS A 76 2.13 15.05 -2.44
N ALA A 77 2.51 15.28 -3.70
CA ALA A 77 3.30 16.47 -4.04
C ALA A 77 2.49 17.73 -3.65
N ALA A 78 3.14 18.64 -2.91
CA ALA A 78 2.56 19.90 -2.50
C ALA A 78 2.17 20.76 -3.71
#